data_AF-A0A5E4USW8-F1
#
_entry.id   AF-A0A5E4USW8-F1
#
_cell.length_a   1.000
_cell.length_b   1.000
_cell.length_c   1.000
_cell.angle_alpha   90.00
_cell.angle_beta   90.00
_cell.angle_gamma   90.00
#
_symmetry.space_group_name_H-M   'P 1'
#
loop_
_entity.id
_entity.type
_entity.pdbx_description
1 polymer ?
#
loop_
_entity_poly.entity_id
_entity_poly.type
_entity_poly.pdbx_seq_one_letter_code
_entity_poly.pdbx_strand_id
1 'polypeptide(L)'
;MSEAHNEHESLIKTPKQLIAAVIAGFLVPIVVIVLLVNYVGNNALTGAGSSAMTEKAIAERIAPVAHVEIKDASAPRVYQTGEQLYKAVCAACHAAGTAGAPKVGASEDWAPRIKPGYDEMLKIALAGKGAMPARGGTSPDDVTDYEIGRAIVYMANASGGKLPEPAQPAQPAAGAAAPASGAAAASGADAGSAAAAAAAMASLKTAAPAAASAGGNLDAGKKLYDTVCMACHASGVLNAPKFGDKAAWAPRIATGIDTLHTAAIKGLNAMPPKGGAAGASDDDVKAAVDYMVNAAK
;
A
#
# COMPACT_ATOMS: atom_id res chain seq x y z
N MET A 1 -90.67 -25.10 40.27
CA MET A 1 -89.51 -25.50 41.10
C MET A 1 -88.36 -25.70 40.14
N SER A 2 -87.60 -24.64 39.96
CA SER A 2 -86.39 -24.58 39.14
C SER A 2 -85.26 -25.19 39.95
N GLU A 3 -84.53 -26.16 39.40
CA GLU A 3 -83.11 -26.37 39.70
C GLU A 3 -82.58 -27.48 38.78
N ALA A 4 -82.01 -27.06 37.65
CA ALA A 4 -81.13 -27.90 36.86
C ALA A 4 -79.78 -27.96 37.58
N HIS A 5 -79.57 -29.03 38.36
CA HIS A 5 -78.26 -29.34 38.94
C HIS A 5 -77.29 -29.68 37.80
N ASN A 6 -76.44 -28.73 37.44
CA ASN A 6 -75.26 -29.00 36.60
C ASN A 6 -74.27 -29.78 37.46
N GLU A 7 -74.08 -31.06 37.14
CA GLU A 7 -73.04 -31.87 37.75
C GLU A 7 -71.65 -31.33 37.35
N HIS A 8 -70.83 -31.00 38.34
CA HIS A 8 -69.44 -30.63 38.15
C HIS A 8 -68.60 -31.88 37.83
N GLU A 9 -68.68 -32.35 36.59
CA GLU A 9 -67.76 -33.37 36.10
C GLU A 9 -66.35 -32.75 36.03
N SER A 10 -65.41 -33.25 36.85
CA SER A 10 -64.05 -32.72 36.84
C SER A 10 -63.34 -33.11 35.54
N LEU A 11 -62.73 -32.13 34.86
CA LEU A 11 -62.02 -32.33 33.58
C LEU A 11 -60.79 -33.26 33.69
N ILE A 12 -60.42 -33.71 34.90
CA ILE A 12 -59.21 -34.47 35.18
C ILE A 12 -59.61 -35.87 35.68
N LYS A 13 -59.61 -36.85 34.77
CA LYS A 13 -60.06 -38.23 35.05
C LYS A 13 -58.91 -39.19 35.36
N THR A 14 -57.66 -38.79 35.13
CA THR A 14 -56.48 -39.63 35.36
C THR A 14 -55.36 -38.86 36.09
N PRO A 15 -54.52 -39.55 36.90
CA PRO A 15 -53.35 -38.92 37.54
C PRO A 15 -52.38 -38.27 36.54
N LYS A 16 -52.28 -38.84 35.33
CA LYS A 16 -51.47 -38.27 34.24
C LYS A 16 -52.03 -36.94 33.73
N GLN A 17 -53.35 -36.79 33.63
CA GLN A 17 -54.00 -35.53 33.27
C GLN A 17 -53.82 -34.46 34.36
N LEU A 18 -53.81 -34.85 35.64
CA LEU A 18 -53.55 -33.92 36.75
C LEU A 18 -52.12 -33.36 36.66
N ILE A 19 -51.12 -34.24 36.48
CA ILE A 19 -49.71 -33.85 36.35
C ILE A 19 -49.52 -32.95 35.11
N ALA A 20 -50.13 -33.28 33.98
CA ALA A 20 -50.07 -32.47 32.77
C ALA A 20 -50.72 -31.09 32.96
N ALA A 21 -51.87 -31.01 33.63
CA ALA A 21 -52.55 -29.75 33.92
C ALA A 21 -51.75 -28.85 34.87
N VAL A 22 -51.12 -29.43 35.90
CA VAL A 22 -50.25 -28.70 36.83
C VAL A 22 -49.02 -28.18 36.10
N ILE A 23 -48.33 -29.03 35.33
CA ILE A 23 -47.14 -28.63 34.55
C ILE A 23 -47.51 -27.53 33.53
N ALA A 24 -48.61 -27.67 32.81
CA ALA A 24 -49.07 -26.65 31.87
C ALA A 24 -49.45 -25.34 32.58
N GLY A 25 -50.06 -25.41 33.77
CA GLY A 25 -50.40 -24.26 34.60
C GLY A 25 -49.20 -23.43 35.05
N PHE A 26 -48.01 -24.03 35.17
CA PHE A 26 -46.78 -23.31 35.47
C PHE A 26 -45.97 -22.96 34.21
N LEU A 27 -45.84 -23.88 33.26
CA LEU A 27 -45.03 -23.67 32.06
C LEU A 27 -45.64 -22.64 31.11
N VAL A 28 -46.96 -22.64 30.91
CA VAL A 28 -47.60 -21.72 29.98
C VAL A 28 -47.42 -20.26 30.42
N PRO A 29 -47.67 -19.87 31.69
CA PRO A 29 -47.36 -18.52 32.15
C PRO A 29 -45.88 -18.16 32.05
N ILE A 30 -44.96 -19.08 32.36
CA ILE A 30 -43.52 -18.82 32.23
C ILE A 30 -43.14 -18.54 30.78
N VAL A 31 -43.62 -19.37 29.85
CA VAL A 31 -43.37 -19.20 28.41
C VAL A 31 -43.96 -17.88 27.91
N VAL A 32 -45.18 -17.53 28.35
CA VAL A 32 -45.81 -16.25 28.00
C VAL A 32 -45.00 -15.07 28.54
N ILE A 33 -44.50 -15.14 29.78
CA ILE A 33 -43.64 -14.10 30.35
C ILE A 33 -42.34 -13.98 29.55
N VAL A 34 -41.67 -15.09 29.21
CA VAL A 34 -40.44 -15.08 28.40
C VAL A 34 -40.70 -14.46 27.01
N LEU A 35 -41.81 -14.84 26.36
CA LEU A 35 -42.20 -14.28 25.06
C LEU A 35 -42.51 -12.79 25.18
N LEU A 36 -43.16 -12.33 26.25
CA LEU A 36 -43.43 -10.91 26.50
C LEU A 36 -42.15 -10.13 26.79
N VAL A 37 -41.21 -10.68 27.58
CA VAL A 37 -39.89 -10.07 27.82
C VAL A 37 -39.12 -9.95 26.52
N ASN A 38 -39.14 -10.98 25.67
CA ASN A 38 -38.50 -10.93 24.36
C ASN A 38 -39.16 -9.89 23.46
N TYR A 39 -40.50 -9.86 23.41
CA TYR A 39 -41.27 -8.91 22.62
C TYR A 39 -41.02 -7.46 23.04
N VAL A 40 -41.01 -7.17 24.34
CA VAL A 40 -40.71 -5.83 24.87
C VAL A 40 -39.24 -5.48 24.71
N GLY A 41 -38.32 -6.43 24.90
CA GLY A 41 -36.87 -6.24 24.78
C GLY A 41 -36.35 -6.12 23.34
N ASN A 42 -37.06 -6.66 22.35
CA ASN A 42 -36.69 -6.58 20.94
C ASN A 42 -37.12 -5.27 20.26
N ASN A 43 -37.95 -4.43 20.90
CA ASN A 43 -38.29 -3.13 20.36
C ASN A 43 -37.15 -2.13 20.64
N ALA A 44 -36.57 -1.57 19.59
CA ALA A 44 -35.64 -0.46 19.71
C ALA A 44 -36.35 0.73 20.39
N LEU A 45 -35.97 1.04 21.63
CA LEU A 45 -36.47 2.22 22.35
C LEU A 45 -36.00 3.47 21.61
N THR A 46 -36.90 4.17 20.91
CA THR A 46 -36.63 5.47 20.30
C THR A 46 -37.05 6.58 21.27
N GLY A 47 -36.21 6.89 22.25
CA GLY A 47 -36.50 7.90 23.27
C GLY A 47 -35.55 7.87 24.48
N ALA A 48 -35.93 8.55 25.57
CA ALA A 48 -35.18 8.52 26.83
C ALA A 48 -35.06 7.07 27.34
N GLY A 49 -33.83 6.58 27.49
CA GLY A 49 -33.54 5.16 27.75
C GLY A 49 -33.04 4.37 26.54
N SER A 50 -32.91 4.99 25.36
CA SER A 50 -32.26 4.36 24.21
C SER A 50 -30.77 4.09 24.45
N SER A 51 -30.24 3.02 23.85
CA SER A 51 -28.81 2.70 23.90
C SER A 51 -27.92 3.78 23.26
N ALA A 52 -28.51 4.74 22.54
CA ALA A 52 -27.81 5.81 21.83
C ALA A 52 -27.03 6.77 22.74
N MET A 53 -27.39 6.86 24.03
CA MET A 53 -26.72 7.70 25.04
C MET A 53 -26.01 6.86 26.11
N THR A 54 -25.84 5.56 25.89
CA THR A 54 -25.00 4.74 26.77
C THR A 54 -23.55 5.14 26.59
N GLU A 55 -22.80 5.13 27.68
CA GLU A 55 -21.36 5.45 27.68
C GLU A 55 -20.59 4.59 26.67
N LYS A 56 -21.01 3.32 26.50
CA LYS A 56 -20.50 2.42 25.47
C LYS A 56 -20.76 2.92 24.04
N ALA A 57 -21.99 3.32 23.71
CA ALA A 57 -22.33 3.80 22.36
C ALA A 57 -21.66 5.15 22.05
N ILE A 58 -21.42 5.98 23.07
CA ILE A 58 -20.63 7.21 22.93
C ILE A 58 -19.17 6.85 22.69
N ALA A 59 -18.60 5.93 23.48
CA ALA A 59 -17.23 5.44 23.33
C ALA A 59 -16.95 4.84 21.93
N GLU A 60 -17.90 4.09 21.38
CA GLU A 60 -17.79 3.53 20.02
C GLU A 60 -17.82 4.61 18.91
N ARG A 61 -18.50 5.74 19.13
CA ARG A 61 -18.56 6.86 18.16
C ARG A 61 -17.37 7.81 18.23
N ILE A 62 -16.76 7.95 19.41
CA ILE A 62 -15.52 8.71 19.59
C ILE A 62 -14.27 7.86 19.36
N ALA A 63 -14.43 6.56 19.10
CA ALA A 63 -13.32 5.69 18.79
C ALA A 63 -12.60 6.22 17.53
N PRO A 64 -11.25 6.33 17.56
CA PRO A 64 -10.49 6.85 16.43
C PRO A 64 -10.72 5.96 15.21
N VAL A 65 -11.21 6.56 14.12
CA VAL A 65 -11.50 5.88 12.85
C VAL A 65 -10.26 5.65 11.98
N ALA A 66 -9.12 6.21 12.37
CA ALA A 66 -7.86 6.12 11.66
C ALA A 66 -6.78 5.56 12.58
N HIS A 67 -6.30 4.37 12.26
CA HIS A 67 -5.06 3.82 12.79
C HIS A 67 -3.95 4.11 11.77
N VAL A 68 -2.97 4.92 12.17
CA VAL A 68 -1.78 5.18 11.36
C VAL A 68 -0.70 4.21 11.83
N GLU A 69 -0.45 3.16 11.05
CA GLU A 69 0.70 2.29 11.27
C GLU A 69 1.91 2.92 10.59
N ILE A 70 2.79 3.54 11.39
CA ILE A 70 4.05 4.09 10.88
C ILE A 70 5.05 2.95 10.78
N LYS A 71 5.23 2.40 9.59
CA LYS A 71 6.31 1.45 9.30
C LYS A 71 7.62 2.23 9.22
N ASP A 72 8.58 1.86 10.08
CA ASP A 72 9.93 2.39 10.00
C ASP A 72 10.61 1.84 8.74
N ALA A 73 10.90 2.73 7.78
CA ALA A 73 11.59 2.40 6.54
C ALA A 73 13.02 1.86 6.73
N SER A 74 13.60 2.06 7.92
CA SER A 74 14.95 1.61 8.28
C SER A 74 14.95 0.29 9.05
N ALA A 75 13.79 -0.20 9.50
CA ALA A 75 13.71 -1.47 10.21
C ALA A 75 13.98 -2.65 9.27
N PRO A 76 14.62 -3.75 9.75
CA PRO A 76 14.80 -4.95 8.96
C PRO A 76 13.45 -5.47 8.44
N ARG A 77 13.26 -5.43 7.12
CA ARG A 77 12.04 -5.93 6.48
C ARG A 77 11.95 -7.45 6.65
N VAL A 78 10.94 -7.93 7.35
CA VAL A 78 10.63 -9.36 7.37
C VAL A 78 9.86 -9.69 6.11
N TYR A 79 10.54 -10.25 5.11
CA TYR A 79 9.93 -10.53 3.82
C TYR A 79 8.99 -11.75 3.88
N GLN A 80 7.80 -11.64 3.29
CA GLN A 80 6.80 -12.74 3.20
C GLN A 80 7.20 -13.84 2.22
N THR A 81 7.12 -15.11 2.62
CA THR A 81 7.42 -16.22 1.70
C THR A 81 6.55 -16.17 0.44
N GLY A 82 7.01 -16.79 -0.65
CA GLY A 82 6.25 -16.82 -1.89
C GLY A 82 4.83 -17.38 -1.73
N GLU A 83 4.67 -18.40 -0.89
CA GLU A 83 3.37 -18.96 -0.55
C GLU A 83 2.48 -17.99 0.26
N GLN A 84 3.07 -17.27 1.22
CA GLN A 84 2.33 -16.30 2.04
C GLN A 84 1.77 -15.17 1.17
N LEU A 85 2.62 -14.60 0.30
CA LEU A 85 2.19 -13.54 -0.59
C LEU A 85 1.17 -14.06 -1.62
N TYR A 86 1.38 -15.27 -2.17
CA TYR A 86 0.42 -15.90 -3.08
C TYR A 86 -0.97 -15.98 -2.44
N LYS A 87 -1.07 -16.51 -1.22
CA LYS A 87 -2.35 -16.65 -0.50
C LYS A 87 -3.00 -15.30 -0.23
N ALA A 88 -2.21 -14.29 0.14
CA ALA A 88 -2.71 -12.97 0.50
C ALA A 88 -3.21 -12.17 -0.71
N VAL A 89 -2.55 -12.29 -1.87
CA VAL A 89 -2.74 -11.36 -2.99
C VAL A 89 -3.16 -12.06 -4.28
N CYS A 90 -2.50 -13.17 -4.63
CA CYS A 90 -2.62 -13.76 -5.96
C CYS A 90 -3.71 -14.83 -6.06
N ALA A 91 -3.98 -15.55 -4.97
CA ALA A 91 -4.86 -16.71 -4.94
C ALA A 91 -6.31 -16.39 -5.32
N ALA A 92 -6.77 -15.16 -5.05
CA ALA A 92 -8.11 -14.70 -5.41
C ALA A 92 -8.43 -14.93 -6.89
N CYS A 93 -7.43 -14.80 -7.77
CA CYS A 93 -7.60 -15.06 -9.21
C CYS A 93 -6.93 -16.36 -9.65
N HIS A 94 -5.72 -16.64 -9.18
CA HIS A 94 -4.90 -17.72 -9.70
C HIS A 94 -5.21 -19.10 -9.11
N ALA A 95 -5.97 -19.20 -8.00
CA ALA A 95 -6.33 -20.50 -7.43
C ALA A 95 -7.36 -21.25 -8.28
N ALA A 96 -8.35 -20.52 -8.81
CA ALA A 96 -9.40 -21.07 -9.66
C ALA A 96 -9.26 -20.68 -11.14
N GLY A 97 -8.33 -19.78 -11.46
CA GLY A 97 -8.13 -19.27 -12.82
C GLY A 97 -9.21 -18.29 -13.28
N THR A 98 -9.77 -17.49 -12.34
CA THR A 98 -10.84 -16.54 -12.67
C THR A 98 -10.32 -15.42 -13.57
N ALA A 99 -11.21 -14.81 -14.35
CA ALA A 99 -10.86 -13.77 -15.33
C ALA A 99 -9.79 -14.19 -16.34
N GLY A 100 -9.67 -15.50 -16.62
CA GLY A 100 -8.67 -16.06 -17.55
C GLY A 100 -7.26 -16.12 -16.97
N ALA A 101 -7.11 -16.03 -15.64
CA ALA A 101 -5.83 -16.23 -14.98
C ALA A 101 -5.38 -17.70 -15.14
N PRO A 102 -4.07 -17.96 -15.35
CA PRO A 102 -3.55 -19.32 -15.34
C PRO A 102 -3.72 -19.94 -13.95
N LYS A 103 -4.28 -21.15 -13.88
CA LYS A 103 -4.57 -21.81 -12.62
C LYS A 103 -3.31 -22.42 -12.02
N VAL A 104 -2.97 -22.05 -10.79
CA VAL A 104 -1.81 -22.63 -10.09
C VAL A 104 -2.04 -24.11 -9.87
N GLY A 105 -1.04 -24.92 -10.23
CA GLY A 105 -1.12 -26.38 -10.25
C GLY A 105 -1.52 -26.98 -11.60
N ALA A 106 -1.98 -26.16 -12.56
CA ALA A 106 -2.27 -26.62 -13.92
C ALA A 106 -1.04 -26.49 -14.81
N SER A 107 -0.32 -27.59 -15.00
CA SER A 107 0.94 -27.62 -15.76
C SER A 107 0.78 -27.17 -17.21
N GLU A 108 -0.34 -27.50 -17.87
CA GLU A 108 -0.62 -27.04 -19.24
C GLU A 108 -0.77 -25.51 -19.35
N ASP A 109 -1.32 -24.84 -18.35
CA ASP A 109 -1.51 -23.38 -18.33
C ASP A 109 -0.19 -22.63 -18.12
N TRP A 110 0.72 -23.26 -17.36
CA TRP A 110 1.96 -22.64 -16.89
C TRP A 110 3.19 -22.99 -17.72
N ALA A 111 3.24 -24.16 -18.38
CA ALA A 111 4.35 -24.55 -19.24
C ALA A 111 4.78 -23.46 -20.27
N PRO A 112 3.87 -22.83 -21.05
CA PRO A 112 4.25 -21.77 -22.00
C PRO A 112 4.69 -20.47 -21.30
N ARG A 113 4.34 -20.29 -20.02
CA ARG A 113 4.65 -19.10 -19.22
C ARG A 113 5.97 -19.22 -18.48
N ILE A 114 6.34 -20.45 -18.13
CA ILE A 114 7.62 -20.78 -17.50
C ILE A 114 8.74 -20.81 -18.54
N LYS A 115 8.44 -21.20 -19.79
CA LYS A 115 9.44 -21.33 -20.87
C LYS A 115 10.31 -20.10 -21.12
N PRO A 116 9.78 -18.85 -21.11
CA PRO A 116 10.59 -17.64 -21.24
C PRO A 116 11.53 -17.36 -20.05
N GLY A 117 11.32 -18.05 -18.92
CA GLY A 117 12.13 -17.90 -17.71
C GLY A 117 11.56 -16.92 -16.69
N TYR A 118 12.20 -16.89 -15.52
CA TYR A 118 11.78 -16.11 -14.36
C TYR A 118 11.65 -14.61 -14.64
N ASP A 119 12.62 -14.01 -15.34
CA ASP A 119 12.67 -12.55 -15.53
C ASP A 119 11.48 -12.03 -16.34
N GLU A 120 11.06 -12.78 -17.37
CA GLU A 120 9.90 -12.40 -18.17
C GLU A 120 8.60 -12.57 -17.37
N MET A 121 8.51 -13.60 -16.52
CA MET A 121 7.36 -13.77 -15.61
C MET A 121 7.28 -12.62 -14.60
N LEU A 122 8.41 -12.24 -14.02
CA LEU A 122 8.51 -11.10 -13.09
C LEU A 122 8.08 -9.81 -13.78
N LYS A 123 8.61 -9.54 -14.97
CA LYS A 123 8.25 -8.36 -15.77
C LYS A 123 6.75 -8.29 -16.05
N ILE A 124 6.13 -9.41 -16.44
CA ILE A 124 4.68 -9.47 -16.68
C ILE A 124 3.91 -9.22 -15.39
N ALA A 125 4.34 -9.79 -14.26
CA ALA A 125 3.67 -9.59 -12.98
C ALA A 125 3.76 -8.14 -12.49
N LEU A 126 4.92 -7.49 -12.68
CA LEU A 126 5.12 -6.10 -12.29
C LEU A 126 4.34 -5.13 -13.19
N ALA A 127 4.30 -5.37 -14.50
CA ALA A 127 3.60 -4.52 -15.46
C ALA A 127 2.07 -4.78 -15.50
N GLY A 128 1.64 -6.00 -15.14
CA GLY A 128 0.29 -6.48 -15.39
C GLY A 128 0.09 -6.95 -16.84
N LYS A 129 -0.91 -7.80 -17.06
CA LYS A 129 -1.27 -8.28 -18.41
C LYS A 129 -2.74 -8.72 -18.48
N GLY A 130 -3.47 -8.16 -19.44
CA GLY A 130 -4.90 -8.46 -19.60
C GLY A 130 -5.68 -8.03 -18.36
N ALA A 131 -6.45 -8.94 -17.77
CA ALA A 131 -7.19 -8.68 -16.52
C ALA A 131 -6.31 -8.72 -15.25
N MET A 132 -5.03 -9.12 -15.36
CA MET A 132 -4.10 -9.13 -14.23
C MET A 132 -3.58 -7.70 -13.98
N PRO A 133 -3.86 -7.08 -12.82
CA PRO A 133 -3.36 -5.75 -12.49
C PRO A 133 -1.84 -5.76 -12.30
N ALA A 134 -1.21 -4.61 -12.50
CA ALA A 134 0.20 -4.40 -12.18
C ALA A 134 0.47 -4.80 -10.73
N ARG A 135 1.55 -5.55 -10.51
CA ARG A 135 1.97 -6.09 -9.19
C ARG A 135 0.91 -6.91 -8.46
N GLY A 136 -0.10 -7.44 -9.16
CA GLY A 136 -1.23 -8.11 -8.50
C GLY A 136 -2.10 -7.17 -7.67
N GLY A 137 -2.02 -5.86 -7.90
CA GLY A 137 -2.78 -4.83 -7.19
C GLY A 137 -2.12 -4.31 -5.91
N THR A 138 -0.86 -4.69 -5.65
CA THR A 138 -0.10 -4.21 -4.49
C THR A 138 0.72 -2.96 -4.80
N SER A 139 1.06 -2.19 -3.75
CA SER A 139 2.03 -1.11 -3.84
C SER A 139 3.46 -1.63 -3.56
N PRO A 140 4.51 -1.02 -4.15
CA PRO A 140 5.91 -1.26 -3.76
C PRO A 140 6.18 -1.05 -2.26
N ASP A 141 5.39 -0.19 -1.60
CA ASP A 141 5.51 0.06 -0.16
C ASP A 141 5.12 -1.18 0.65
N ASP A 142 4.01 -1.82 0.28
CA ASP A 142 3.47 -2.99 0.98
C ASP A 142 4.23 -4.27 0.62
N VAL A 143 4.56 -4.45 -0.66
CA VAL A 143 5.14 -5.68 -1.19
C VAL A 143 6.26 -5.37 -2.16
N THR A 144 7.47 -5.84 -1.84
CA THR A 144 8.64 -5.67 -2.72
C THR A 144 8.59 -6.54 -3.97
N ASP A 145 9.36 -6.15 -4.98
CA ASP A 145 9.60 -6.95 -6.18
C ASP A 145 10.23 -8.30 -5.83
N TYR A 146 11.03 -8.36 -4.77
CA TYR A 146 11.59 -9.60 -4.24
C TYR A 146 10.48 -10.55 -3.75
N GLU A 147 9.52 -10.05 -2.97
CA GLU A 147 8.40 -10.85 -2.48
C GLU A 147 7.49 -11.31 -3.63
N ILE A 148 7.22 -10.43 -4.60
CA ILE A 148 6.49 -10.78 -5.84
C ILE A 148 7.24 -11.88 -6.60
N GLY A 149 8.55 -11.75 -6.74
CA GLY A 149 9.42 -12.76 -7.35
C GLY A 149 9.30 -14.13 -6.68
N ARG A 150 9.30 -14.16 -5.35
CA ARG A 150 9.09 -15.40 -4.59
C ARG A 150 7.71 -16.01 -4.82
N ALA A 151 6.64 -15.20 -4.89
CA ALA A 151 5.31 -15.69 -5.20
C ALA A 151 5.21 -16.28 -6.61
N ILE A 152 5.90 -15.69 -7.59
CA ILE A 152 6.00 -16.22 -8.95
C ILE A 152 6.70 -17.56 -8.97
N VAL A 153 7.83 -17.68 -8.27
CA VAL A 153 8.57 -18.95 -8.17
C VAL A 153 7.72 -20.02 -7.49
N TYR A 154 7.00 -19.67 -6.42
CA TYR A 154 6.04 -20.58 -5.77
C TYR A 154 4.98 -21.07 -6.74
N MET A 155 4.30 -20.17 -7.46
CA MET A 155 3.24 -20.53 -8.41
C MET A 155 3.78 -21.34 -9.60
N ALA A 156 4.94 -20.97 -10.13
CA ALA A 156 5.59 -21.68 -11.22
C ALA A 156 5.98 -23.10 -10.81
N ASN A 157 6.60 -23.26 -9.63
CA ASN A 157 7.05 -24.55 -9.12
C ASN A 157 5.88 -25.45 -8.70
N ALA A 158 4.82 -24.87 -8.15
CA ALA A 158 3.56 -25.57 -7.91
C ALA A 158 2.88 -26.05 -9.20
N SER A 159 3.22 -25.46 -10.35
CA SER A 159 2.63 -25.76 -11.67
C SER A 159 3.62 -26.47 -12.61
N GLY A 160 4.59 -27.22 -12.05
CA GLY A 160 5.52 -28.05 -12.82
C GLY A 160 6.86 -27.40 -13.18
N GLY A 161 7.10 -26.16 -12.74
CA GLY A 161 8.40 -25.49 -12.86
C GLY A 161 9.46 -25.97 -11.86
N LYS A 162 10.71 -25.57 -12.11
CA LYS A 162 11.84 -25.70 -11.18
C LYS A 162 12.71 -24.44 -11.22
N LEU A 163 12.09 -23.30 -10.95
CA LEU A 163 12.76 -22.01 -10.85
C LEU A 163 13.46 -21.89 -9.48
N PRO A 164 14.69 -21.35 -9.45
CA PRO A 164 15.38 -21.05 -8.20
C PRO A 164 14.69 -19.89 -7.46
N GLU A 165 14.81 -19.89 -6.13
CA GLU A 165 14.40 -18.75 -5.31
C GLU A 165 15.25 -17.51 -5.70
N PRO A 166 14.65 -16.32 -5.85
CA PRO A 166 15.42 -15.10 -6.11
C PRO A 166 16.38 -14.80 -4.96
N ALA A 167 17.51 -14.15 -5.24
CA ALA A 167 18.44 -13.74 -4.20
C ALA A 167 17.81 -12.66 -3.31
N GLN A 168 17.85 -12.85 -2.00
CA GLN A 168 17.37 -11.85 -1.05
C GLN A 168 18.22 -10.57 -1.17
N PRO A 169 17.58 -9.39 -1.31
CA PRO A 169 18.30 -8.12 -1.27
C PRO A 169 19.01 -7.94 0.07
N ALA A 170 20.24 -7.42 0.04
CA ALA A 170 20.97 -7.08 1.26
C ALA A 170 20.14 -6.11 2.11
N GLN A 171 19.91 -6.47 3.38
CA GLN A 171 19.17 -5.62 4.30
C GLN A 171 20.10 -4.58 4.93
N PRO A 172 19.62 -3.37 5.20
CA PRO A 172 20.32 -2.46 6.09
C PRO A 172 20.58 -3.18 7.42
N ALA A 173 21.82 -3.18 7.88
CA ALA A 173 22.17 -3.84 9.14
C ALA A 173 21.41 -3.17 10.29
N ALA A 174 20.63 -3.97 11.03
CA ALA A 174 20.01 -3.52 12.28
C ALA A 174 21.14 -3.20 13.28
N GLY A 175 21.31 -1.92 13.63
CA GLY A 175 22.22 -1.53 14.70
C GLY A 175 23.34 -0.55 14.34
N ALA A 176 23.32 0.09 13.17
CA ALA A 176 24.03 1.36 13.03
C ALA A 176 23.08 2.49 13.45
N ALA A 177 22.94 2.69 14.77
CA ALA A 177 22.51 3.98 15.27
C ALA A 177 23.48 5.02 14.67
N ALA A 178 23.01 5.81 13.72
CA ALA A 178 23.73 7.00 13.32
C ALA A 178 23.97 7.81 14.60
N PRO A 179 25.22 8.14 14.98
CA PRO A 179 25.41 9.07 16.05
C PRO A 179 24.72 10.36 15.60
N ALA A 180 23.80 10.85 16.43
CA ALA A 180 23.33 12.21 16.35
C ALA A 180 24.58 13.10 16.32
N SER A 181 24.93 13.65 15.17
CA SER A 181 26.03 14.61 15.08
C SER A 181 25.51 15.94 15.63
N GLY A 182 25.52 16.02 16.96
CA GLY A 182 25.54 17.29 17.66
C GLY A 182 26.75 18.09 17.21
N ALA A 183 26.54 19.39 17.04
CA ALA A 183 27.58 20.37 16.90
C ALA A 183 28.52 20.34 18.12
N ALA A 184 29.84 20.27 17.89
CA ALA A 184 30.80 21.32 18.26
C ALA A 184 32.26 20.82 18.39
N ALA A 185 33.16 21.66 17.87
CA ALA A 185 34.50 22.01 18.33
C ALA A 185 35.70 21.04 18.15
N ALA A 186 36.50 21.38 17.13
CA ALA A 186 37.95 21.62 17.13
C ALA A 186 38.91 20.76 18.00
N SER A 187 39.90 20.15 17.35
CA SER A 187 41.33 20.51 17.47
C SER A 187 42.23 19.54 16.69
N GLY A 188 43.36 20.04 16.18
CA GLY A 188 44.51 19.21 15.75
C GLY A 188 44.88 19.37 14.28
N ALA A 189 45.86 20.24 14.03
CA ALA A 189 46.53 20.42 12.74
C ALA A 189 47.68 19.42 12.54
N ASP A 190 47.92 19.02 11.28
CA ASP A 190 49.24 18.80 10.65
C ASP A 190 48.99 18.68 9.13
N ALA A 191 49.16 19.73 8.34
CA ALA A 191 50.38 20.16 7.65
C ALA A 191 50.98 19.09 6.70
N GLY A 192 50.80 19.28 5.38
CA GLY A 192 51.63 18.60 4.38
C GLY A 192 50.97 18.39 3.02
N SER A 193 50.97 19.43 2.19
CA SER A 193 51.17 19.39 0.72
C SER A 193 50.23 20.34 -0.03
N ALA A 194 50.64 21.60 -0.12
CA ALA A 194 50.20 22.53 -1.14
C ALA A 194 51.37 23.48 -1.45
N ALA A 195 52.07 23.27 -2.56
CA ALA A 195 52.83 24.31 -3.27
C ALA A 195 53.53 23.76 -4.53
N ALA A 196 52.79 23.67 -5.65
CA ALA A 196 53.30 23.87 -7.02
C ALA A 196 52.12 23.65 -7.98
N ALA A 197 51.71 24.55 -8.86
CA ALA A 197 52.13 25.90 -9.14
C ALA A 197 50.96 26.53 -9.94
N ALA A 198 50.47 27.67 -9.47
CA ALA A 198 49.59 28.55 -10.23
C ALA A 198 50.44 29.73 -10.72
N ALA A 199 50.82 29.76 -11.99
CA ALA A 199 51.26 30.99 -12.69
C ALA A 199 51.48 30.72 -14.20
N ALA A 200 50.39 30.69 -14.97
CA ALA A 200 50.41 31.03 -16.38
C ALA A 200 49.02 31.52 -16.79
N MET A 201 48.64 32.69 -16.28
CA MET A 201 47.46 33.41 -16.76
C MET A 201 47.86 34.36 -17.90
N ALA A 202 46.88 34.59 -18.77
CA ALA A 202 46.63 35.82 -19.52
C ALA A 202 47.14 35.90 -20.97
N SER A 203 46.25 35.51 -21.90
CA SER A 203 45.68 36.36 -22.97
C SER A 203 44.71 35.50 -23.80
N LEU A 204 43.44 35.81 -24.11
CA LEU A 204 42.67 37.05 -24.08
C LEU A 204 41.15 36.69 -24.21
N LYS A 205 40.28 37.47 -23.54
CA LYS A 205 38.84 37.75 -23.83
C LYS A 205 37.74 36.77 -23.34
N THR A 206 37.19 37.14 -22.18
CA THR A 206 35.79 37.02 -21.72
C THR A 206 34.80 37.58 -22.77
N ALA A 207 33.51 37.19 -22.88
CA ALA A 207 32.49 36.61 -22.00
C ALA A 207 31.51 35.75 -22.87
N ALA A 208 30.72 34.79 -22.39
CA ALA A 208 29.95 34.71 -21.15
C ALA A 208 30.04 33.31 -20.52
N PRO A 209 29.94 33.18 -19.18
CA PRO A 209 29.94 31.89 -18.54
C PRO A 209 28.62 31.19 -18.90
N ALA A 210 28.71 30.08 -19.63
CA ALA A 210 27.73 29.02 -19.53
C ALA A 210 27.64 28.71 -18.03
N ALA A 211 26.54 29.12 -17.41
CA ALA A 211 26.25 28.79 -16.04
C ALA A 211 26.31 27.26 -15.95
N ALA A 212 27.34 26.77 -15.30
CA ALA A 212 27.31 25.47 -14.67
C ALA A 212 26.03 25.47 -13.84
N SER A 213 25.01 24.72 -14.30
CA SER A 213 23.92 24.35 -13.42
C SER A 213 24.58 23.59 -12.28
N ALA A 214 24.60 24.23 -11.13
CA ALA A 214 25.02 23.65 -9.87
C ALA A 214 24.43 22.25 -9.78
N GLY A 215 25.25 21.29 -9.37
CA GLY A 215 24.75 20.02 -8.87
C GLY A 215 23.90 20.31 -7.63
N GLY A 216 22.65 20.69 -7.86
CA GLY A 216 21.60 20.64 -6.87
C GLY A 216 21.54 19.20 -6.37
N ASN A 217 21.30 19.04 -5.08
CA ASN A 217 21.35 17.76 -4.36
C ASN A 217 20.56 16.68 -5.13
N LEU A 218 21.23 15.92 -6.00
CA LEU A 218 20.61 14.93 -6.87
C LEU A 218 20.00 13.80 -6.07
N ASP A 219 20.50 13.55 -4.86
CA ASP A 219 19.91 12.59 -3.92
C ASP A 219 18.56 13.09 -3.38
N ALA A 220 18.45 14.37 -3.05
CA ALA A 220 17.17 14.99 -2.68
C ALA A 220 16.20 15.03 -3.87
N GLY A 221 16.71 15.37 -5.06
CA GLY A 221 15.93 15.34 -6.30
C GLY A 221 15.40 13.95 -6.63
N LYS A 222 16.25 12.93 -6.51
CA LYS A 222 15.87 11.52 -6.67
C LYS A 222 14.80 11.11 -5.66
N LYS A 223 14.95 11.49 -4.39
CA LYS A 223 13.97 11.18 -3.35
C LYS A 223 12.59 11.77 -3.68
N LEU A 224 12.53 13.03 -4.09
CA LEU A 224 11.27 13.67 -4.48
C LEU A 224 10.69 13.03 -5.75
N TYR A 225 11.54 12.69 -6.72
CA TYR A 225 11.12 11.95 -7.90
C TYR A 225 10.48 10.60 -7.53
N ASP A 226 11.17 9.78 -6.74
CA ASP A 226 10.72 8.44 -6.33
C ASP A 226 9.39 8.50 -5.57
N THR A 227 9.19 9.56 -4.77
CA THR A 227 8.01 9.69 -3.91
C THR A 227 6.80 10.28 -4.65
N VAL A 228 7.01 11.21 -5.58
CA VAL A 228 5.93 12.01 -6.17
C VAL A 228 5.92 11.95 -7.69
N CYS A 229 7.05 12.28 -8.33
CA CYS A 229 7.06 12.46 -9.79
C CYS A 229 6.95 11.13 -10.55
N MET A 230 7.48 10.05 -9.98
CA MET A 230 7.50 8.71 -10.58
C MET A 230 6.09 8.18 -10.88
N ALA A 231 5.09 8.57 -10.07
CA ALA A 231 3.70 8.15 -10.23
C ALA A 231 3.17 8.39 -11.65
N CYS A 232 3.63 9.45 -12.32
CA CYS A 232 3.29 9.71 -13.71
C CYS A 232 4.46 9.50 -14.67
N HIS A 233 5.68 9.88 -14.27
CA HIS A 233 6.83 9.90 -15.17
C HIS A 233 7.53 8.55 -15.33
N ALA A 234 7.25 7.51 -14.53
CA ALA A 234 7.82 6.18 -14.77
C ALA A 234 7.28 5.54 -16.05
N SER A 235 5.94 5.51 -16.18
CA SER A 235 5.24 4.84 -17.28
C SER A 235 4.66 5.81 -18.30
N GLY A 236 4.75 7.12 -18.06
CA GLY A 236 4.22 8.15 -18.95
C GLY A 236 2.70 8.32 -18.86
N VAL A 237 2.16 8.23 -17.64
CA VAL A 237 0.73 8.41 -17.36
C VAL A 237 0.28 9.78 -17.86
N LEU A 238 -0.91 9.85 -18.48
CA LEU A 238 -1.46 11.08 -19.06
C LEU A 238 -0.51 11.76 -20.08
N ASN A 239 0.28 10.96 -20.82
CA ASN A 239 1.29 11.43 -21.77
C ASN A 239 2.46 12.20 -21.12
N ALA A 240 2.76 11.94 -19.85
CA ALA A 240 3.96 12.44 -19.20
C ALA A 240 5.23 11.92 -19.92
N PRO A 241 6.29 12.73 -20.07
CA PRO A 241 7.56 12.25 -20.61
C PRO A 241 8.16 11.20 -19.66
N LYS A 242 8.42 10.01 -20.20
CA LYS A 242 8.95 8.88 -19.45
C LYS A 242 10.36 9.16 -18.94
N PHE A 243 10.62 8.89 -17.69
CA PHE A 243 11.94 9.03 -17.08
C PHE A 243 12.97 8.19 -17.85
N GLY A 244 14.12 8.80 -18.17
CA GLY A 244 15.18 8.15 -18.94
C GLY A 244 14.92 8.02 -20.45
N ASP A 245 13.75 8.42 -20.96
CA ASP A 245 13.45 8.38 -22.40
C ASP A 245 14.13 9.56 -23.11
N LYS A 246 15.35 9.32 -23.60
CA LYS A 246 16.15 10.34 -24.28
C LYS A 246 15.42 11.00 -25.46
N ALA A 247 14.62 10.25 -26.21
CA ALA A 247 13.90 10.78 -27.36
C ALA A 247 12.76 11.72 -26.95
N ALA A 248 12.02 11.35 -25.89
CA ALA A 248 10.95 12.19 -25.35
C ALA A 248 11.48 13.45 -24.63
N TRP A 249 12.68 13.39 -24.05
CA TRP A 249 13.29 14.47 -23.29
C TRP A 249 14.16 15.43 -24.11
N ALA A 250 14.79 14.98 -25.20
CA ALA A 250 15.63 15.82 -26.06
C ALA A 250 14.99 17.16 -26.48
N PRO A 251 13.77 17.20 -27.05
CA PRO A 251 13.13 18.47 -27.43
C PRO A 251 12.74 19.34 -26.21
N ARG A 252 12.58 18.73 -25.03
CA ARG A 252 12.24 19.44 -23.79
C ARG A 252 13.48 20.07 -23.16
N ILE A 253 14.58 19.32 -23.10
CA ILE A 253 15.88 19.79 -22.63
C ILE A 253 16.35 20.96 -23.50
N ALA A 254 16.07 20.94 -24.81
CA ALA A 254 16.36 22.04 -25.73
C ALA A 254 15.64 23.36 -25.39
N THR A 255 14.56 23.34 -24.60
CA THR A 255 13.86 24.56 -24.14
C THR A 255 14.57 25.27 -22.98
N GLY A 256 15.63 24.66 -22.43
CA GLY A 256 16.41 25.18 -21.30
C GLY A 256 15.91 24.70 -19.94
N ILE A 257 16.82 24.61 -18.97
CA ILE A 257 16.54 24.07 -17.65
C ILE A 257 15.56 24.94 -16.84
N ASP A 258 15.67 26.27 -16.95
CA ASP A 258 14.77 27.21 -16.27
C ASP A 258 13.31 27.07 -16.71
N THR A 259 13.10 26.75 -17.99
CA THR A 259 11.77 26.47 -18.56
C THR A 259 11.18 25.20 -17.93
N LEU A 260 11.99 24.14 -17.80
CA LEU A 260 11.58 22.88 -17.18
C LEU A 260 11.29 23.04 -15.69
N HIS A 261 12.15 23.77 -14.97
CA HIS A 261 11.93 24.13 -13.57
C HIS A 261 10.62 24.90 -13.39
N THR A 262 10.39 25.92 -14.22
CA THR A 262 9.17 26.74 -14.15
C THR A 262 7.92 25.91 -14.45
N ALA A 263 7.96 25.04 -15.46
CA ALA A 263 6.87 24.14 -15.78
C ALA A 263 6.57 23.16 -14.64
N ALA A 264 7.60 22.63 -13.97
CA ALA A 264 7.42 21.73 -12.84
C ALA A 264 6.84 22.45 -11.61
N ILE A 265 7.28 23.68 -11.33
CA ILE A 265 6.81 24.47 -10.18
C ILE A 265 5.35 24.92 -10.40
N LYS A 266 5.04 25.47 -11.58
CA LYS A 266 3.71 26.02 -11.89
C LYS A 266 2.71 24.98 -12.39
N GLY A 267 3.18 23.80 -12.79
CA GLY A 267 2.38 22.80 -13.49
C GLY A 267 2.28 23.10 -14.99
N LEU A 268 2.01 22.06 -15.78
CA LEU A 268 1.85 22.15 -17.23
C LEU A 268 0.92 21.04 -17.73
N ASN A 269 -0.13 21.41 -18.46
CA ASN A 269 -1.16 20.49 -18.95
C ASN A 269 -1.76 19.66 -17.79
N ALA A 270 -1.65 18.34 -17.85
CA ALA A 270 -2.11 17.41 -16.82
C ALA A 270 -1.15 17.30 -15.61
N MET A 271 0.04 17.92 -15.67
CA MET A 271 0.98 17.95 -14.55
C MET A 271 0.57 19.03 -13.55
N PRO A 272 0.20 18.69 -12.31
CA PRO A 272 -0.17 19.67 -11.29
C PRO A 272 1.06 20.51 -10.84
N PRO A 273 0.83 21.70 -10.23
CA PRO A 273 1.90 22.50 -9.65
C PRO A 273 2.77 21.67 -8.68
N LYS A 274 4.09 21.87 -8.75
CA LYS A 274 5.10 21.12 -7.99
C LYS A 274 5.01 19.59 -8.18
N GLY A 275 4.46 19.13 -9.31
CA GLY A 275 4.22 17.70 -9.56
C GLY A 275 3.24 17.05 -8.58
N GLY A 276 2.45 17.84 -7.83
CA GLY A 276 1.54 17.34 -6.79
C GLY A 276 2.17 17.30 -5.39
N ALA A 277 3.44 17.68 -5.24
CA ALA A 277 4.10 17.79 -3.94
C ALA A 277 3.70 19.10 -3.23
N ALA A 278 2.54 19.11 -2.58
CA ALA A 278 1.97 20.30 -1.93
C ALA A 278 2.88 20.93 -0.84
N GLY A 279 3.84 20.18 -0.30
CA GLY A 279 4.80 20.64 0.71
C GLY A 279 6.25 20.80 0.23
N ALA A 280 6.57 20.52 -1.04
CA ALA A 280 7.94 20.62 -1.52
C ALA A 280 8.36 22.09 -1.72
N SER A 281 9.61 22.41 -1.35
CA SER A 281 10.19 23.69 -1.70
C SER A 281 10.43 23.76 -3.21
N ASP A 282 10.50 24.98 -3.76
CA ASP A 282 10.80 25.15 -5.18
C ASP A 282 12.16 24.56 -5.54
N ASP A 283 13.12 24.59 -4.61
CA ASP A 283 14.46 24.05 -4.83
C ASP A 283 14.48 22.52 -4.82
N ASP A 284 13.64 21.86 -4.01
CA ASP A 284 13.46 20.41 -4.07
C ASP A 284 12.85 19.98 -5.42
N VAL A 285 11.87 20.75 -5.92
CA VAL A 285 11.25 20.51 -7.23
C VAL A 285 12.27 20.69 -8.36
N LYS A 286 13.10 21.74 -8.30
CA LYS A 286 14.19 21.93 -9.28
C LYS A 286 15.19 20.78 -9.24
N ALA A 287 15.60 20.34 -8.04
CA ALA A 287 16.51 19.20 -7.89
C ALA A 287 15.92 17.91 -8.49
N ALA A 288 14.61 17.69 -8.35
CA ALA A 288 13.93 16.56 -8.98
C ALA A 288 13.91 16.67 -10.51
N VAL A 289 13.67 17.87 -11.06
CA VAL A 289 13.77 18.10 -12.50
C VAL A 289 15.19 17.86 -13.01
N ASP A 290 16.22 18.33 -12.28
CA ASP A 290 17.62 18.11 -12.64
C ASP A 290 17.97 16.62 -12.65
N TYR A 291 17.47 15.86 -11.67
CA TYR A 291 17.60 14.41 -11.63
C TYR A 291 16.99 13.74 -12.86
N MET A 292 15.77 14.12 -13.24
CA MET A 292 15.07 13.58 -14.42
C MET A 292 15.76 13.94 -15.74
N VAL A 293 16.23 15.19 -15.85
CA VAL A 293 16.98 15.65 -17.02
C VAL A 293 18.31 14.92 -17.13
N ASN A 294 19.02 14.71 -16.03
CA ASN A 294 20.29 13.98 -16.02
C ASN A 294 20.13 12.51 -16.40
N ALA A 295 19.03 11.87 -16.00
CA ALA A 295 18.72 10.51 -16.42
C ALA A 295 18.39 10.37 -17.92
N ALA A 296 18.03 11.47 -18.57
CA ALA A 296 17.59 11.49 -19.97
C ALA A 296 18.59 12.15 -20.95
N LYS A 297 19.78 12.54 -20.48
CA LYS A 297 20.94 12.91 -21.32
C LYS A 297 21.65 11.64 -21.79
#